data_AF-A0A9Q3CET6-F1
#
_entry.id   AF-A0A9Q3CET6-F1
#
_cell.length_a   1.000
_cell.length_b   1.000
_cell.length_c   1.000
_cell.angle_alpha   90.00
_cell.angle_beta   90.00
_cell.angle_gamma   90.00
#
_symmetry.space_group_name_H-M   'P 1'
#
loop_
_entity.id
_entity.type
_entity.pdbx_description
1 polymer ?
#
loop_
_entity_poly.entity_id
_entity_poly.type
_entity_poly.pdbx_seq_one_letter_code
_entity_poly.pdbx_strand_id
1 'polypeptide(L)'
;MELIYYIDRLFIDVPSITDYWITARLNTAFKGHASIWYTEMKEINGRRNWPWWKLQIIQKYSNRTWIWPRTMSFENDKYSVDKDPYEWCLR
;
A
#
# COMPACT_ATOMS: atom_id res chain seq x y z
N MET A 1 2.18 -2.97 6.83
CA MET A 1 2.09 -2.23 8.12
C MET A 1 3.37 -1.46 8.44
N GLU A 2 4.55 -1.90 7.99
CA GLU A 2 5.83 -1.20 8.22
C GLU A 2 5.85 0.26 7.76
N LEU A 3 5.24 0.60 6.61
CA LEU A 3 5.19 2.00 6.12
C LEU A 3 4.50 2.94 7.13
N ILE A 4 3.37 2.51 7.69
CA ILE A 4 2.60 3.31 8.65
C ILE A 4 3.41 3.50 9.93
N TYR A 5 4.01 2.42 10.42
CA TYR A 5 4.86 2.45 11.61
C TYR A 5 6.07 3.39 11.41
N TYR A 6 6.71 3.35 10.25
CA TYR A 6 7.82 4.24 9.91
C TYR A 6 7.40 5.71 9.90
N ILE A 7 6.25 6.04 9.29
CA ILE A 7 5.76 7.42 9.25
C ILE A 7 5.34 7.91 10.65
N ASP A 8 4.70 7.05 11.46
CA ASP A 8 4.37 7.39 12.85
C ASP A 8 5.64 7.68 13.67
N ARG A 9 6.71 6.90 13.48
CA ARG A 9 8.01 7.17 14.11
C ARG A 9 8.63 8.49 13.64
N LEU A 10 8.53 8.83 12.35
CA LEU A 10 9.02 10.12 11.85
C LEU A 10 8.35 11.32 12.53
N PHE A 11 7.05 11.25 12.83
CA PHE A 11 6.36 12.30 13.59
C PHE A 11 6.85 12.42 15.03
N ILE A 12 7.26 11.30 15.64
CA ILE A 12 7.80 11.27 17.01
C ILE A 12 9.23 11.81 17.03
N ASP A 13 10.07 11.33 16.11
CA ASP A 13 11.50 11.60 16.10
C ASP A 13 11.82 13.02 15.56
N VAL A 14 10.94 13.60 14.74
CA VAL A 14 11.14 14.92 14.11
C VAL A 14 9.91 15.82 14.31
N PRO A 15 9.89 16.65 15.37
CA PRO A 15 8.73 17.48 15.71
C PRO A 15 8.35 18.54 14.66
N SER A 16 9.26 18.88 13.75
CA SER A 16 9.03 19.84 12.67
C SER A 16 8.36 19.25 11.44
N ILE A 17 8.20 17.91 11.39
CA ILE A 17 7.46 17.26 10.30
C ILE A 17 5.99 17.60 10.43
N THR A 18 5.43 18.11 9.33
CA THR A 18 4.01 18.40 9.22
C THR A 18 3.33 17.38 8.30
N ASP A 19 2.00 17.26 8.43
CA ASP A 19 1.18 16.42 7.54
C ASP A 19 1.42 16.74 6.05
N TYR A 20 1.68 18.01 5.74
CA TYR A 20 1.97 18.43 4.38
C TYR A 20 3.22 17.74 3.81
N TRP A 21 4.31 17.69 4.58
CA TRP A 21 5.56 17.05 4.15
C TRP A 21 5.40 15.56 3.91
N ILE A 22 4.69 14.86 4.81
CA ILE A 22 4.42 13.43 4.67
C ILE A 22 3.53 13.17 3.46
N THR A 23 2.41 13.88 3.34
CA THR A 23 1.47 13.68 2.23
C THR A 23 2.09 14.05 0.88
N ALA A 24 2.99 15.04 0.81
CA ALA A 24 3.77 15.31 -0.40
C ALA A 24 4.68 14.13 -0.77
N ARG A 25 5.32 13.49 0.22
CA ARG A 25 6.20 12.32 -0.01
C ARG A 25 5.44 11.03 -0.30
N LEU A 26 4.19 10.88 0.14
CA LEU A 26 3.37 9.69 -0.18
C LEU A 26 3.23 9.46 -1.70
N ASN A 27 3.13 10.54 -2.49
CA ASN A 27 3.16 10.47 -3.96
C ASN A 27 4.40 9.74 -4.49
N THR A 28 5.56 9.95 -3.85
CA THR A 28 6.83 9.31 -4.26
C THR A 28 7.02 7.92 -3.64
N ALA A 29 6.40 7.65 -2.49
CA ALA A 29 6.49 6.39 -1.80
C ALA A 29 5.62 5.30 -2.47
N PHE A 30 4.45 5.68 -2.98
CA PHE A 30 3.59 4.77 -3.71
C PHE A 30 4.06 4.59 -5.17
N LYS A 31 3.96 3.36 -5.68
CA LYS A 31 4.33 3.01 -7.05
C LYS A 31 3.20 2.23 -7.72
N GLY A 32 3.13 2.31 -9.06
CA GLY A 32 2.13 1.60 -9.87
C GLY A 32 0.70 1.92 -9.44
N HIS A 33 -0.14 0.89 -9.26
CA HIS A 33 -1.54 1.03 -8.86
C HIS A 33 -1.74 1.79 -7.54
N ALA A 34 -0.79 1.72 -6.60
CA ALA A 34 -0.89 2.47 -5.35
C ALA A 34 -0.72 3.98 -5.55
N SER A 35 0.11 4.39 -6.52
CA SER A 35 0.28 5.80 -6.87
C SER A 35 -1.00 6.35 -7.50
N ILE A 36 -1.59 5.61 -8.45
CA ILE A 36 -2.83 6.00 -9.11
C ILE A 36 -3.95 6.18 -8.08
N TRP A 37 -4.14 5.18 -7.21
CA TRP A 37 -5.13 5.25 -6.13
C TRP A 37 -4.92 6.46 -5.21
N TYR A 38 -3.67 6.74 -4.84
CA TYR A 38 -3.36 7.88 -3.98
C TYR A 38 -3.68 9.21 -4.65
N THR A 39 -3.35 9.37 -5.93
CA THR A 39 -3.65 10.56 -6.72
C THR A 39 -5.16 10.78 -6.83
N GLU A 40 -5.92 9.76 -7.23
CA GLU A 40 -7.39 9.82 -7.34
C GLU A 40 -8.04 10.19 -5.98
N MET A 41 -7.61 9.53 -4.90
CA MET A 41 -8.15 9.82 -3.57
C MET A 41 -7.86 11.26 -3.11
N LYS A 42 -6.69 11.80 -3.47
CA LYS A 42 -6.29 13.17 -3.15
C LYS A 42 -7.07 14.20 -3.97
N GLU A 43 -7.37 13.90 -5.23
CA GLU A 43 -8.20 14.77 -6.08
C GLU A 43 -9.64 14.85 -5.57
N ILE A 44 -10.23 13.71 -5.19
CA ILE A 44 -11.61 13.64 -4.72
C ILE A 44 -11.78 14.29 -3.34
N ASN A 45 -10.87 14.01 -2.40
CA ASN A 45 -11.04 14.39 -1.00
C ASN A 45 -10.25 15.63 -0.58
N GLY A 46 -9.43 16.18 -1.48
CA GLY A 46 -8.55 17.31 -1.24
C GLY A 46 -7.40 17.00 -0.27
N ARG A 47 -6.86 18.05 0.37
CA ARG A 47 -5.79 17.91 1.38
C ARG A 47 -6.39 17.39 2.69
N ARG A 48 -5.83 16.28 3.19
CA ARG A 48 -6.21 15.63 4.45
C ARG A 48 -4.96 15.35 5.30
N ASN A 49 -5.15 15.24 6.60
CA ASN A 49 -4.09 14.97 7.57
C ASN A 49 -3.64 13.49 7.56
N TRP A 50 -2.50 13.21 8.17
CA TRP A 50 -1.92 11.87 8.26
C TRP A 50 -2.83 10.85 8.96
N PRO A 51 -3.51 11.16 10.09
CA PRO A 51 -4.44 10.21 10.71
C PRO A 51 -5.52 9.72 9.75
N TRP A 52 -6.08 10.61 8.93
CA TRP A 52 -7.06 10.25 7.91
C TRP A 52 -6.43 9.36 6.82
N TRP A 53 -5.26 9.74 6.30
CA TRP A 53 -4.56 8.93 5.29
C TRP A 53 -4.17 7.55 5.80
N LYS A 54 -3.72 7.44 7.04
CA LYS A 54 -3.43 6.18 7.71
C LYS A 54 -4.65 5.27 7.71
N LEU A 55 -5.84 5.78 8.07
CA LEU A 55 -7.07 5.02 8.02
C LEU A 55 -7.42 4.56 6.61
N GLN A 56 -7.28 5.42 5.60
CA GLN A 56 -7.55 5.04 4.20
C GLN A 56 -6.59 3.98 3.67
N ILE A 57 -5.30 4.10 3.99
CA ILE A 57 -4.28 3.10 3.61
C ILE A 57 -4.60 1.76 4.28
N ILE A 58 -4.97 1.77 5.57
CA ILE A 58 -5.42 0.57 6.28
C ILE A 58 -6.67 0.01 5.58
N GLN A 59 -7.72 0.81 5.39
CA GLN A 59 -8.96 0.34 4.76
C GLN A 59 -8.76 -0.17 3.32
N LYS A 60 -7.82 0.37 2.56
CA LYS A 60 -7.54 -0.09 1.19
C LYS A 60 -6.72 -1.37 1.18
N TYR A 61 -5.64 -1.44 1.96
CA TYR A 61 -4.63 -2.50 1.84
C TYR A 61 -4.68 -3.57 2.94
N SER A 62 -5.46 -3.37 4.00
CA SER A 62 -5.71 -4.37 5.04
C SER A 62 -7.11 -4.98 4.97
N ASN A 63 -7.93 -4.59 4.00
CA ASN A 63 -9.25 -5.19 3.83
C ASN A 63 -9.12 -6.63 3.34
N ARG A 64 -9.92 -7.53 3.92
CA ARG A 64 -10.00 -8.94 3.50
C ARG A 64 -10.17 -9.05 1.99
N THR A 65 -10.88 -8.14 1.33
CA THR A 65 -11.12 -8.13 -0.12
C THR A 65 -9.86 -8.02 -0.99
N TRP A 66 -8.73 -7.49 -0.48
CA TRP A 66 -7.44 -7.47 -1.19
C TRP A 66 -6.53 -8.63 -0.80
N ILE A 67 -6.64 -9.09 0.44
CA ILE A 67 -5.89 -10.23 0.96
C ILE A 67 -6.42 -11.51 0.33
N TRP A 68 -7.74 -11.68 0.28
CA TRP A 68 -8.40 -12.91 -0.17
C TRP A 68 -8.02 -13.32 -1.59
N PRO A 69 -8.08 -12.46 -2.63
CA PRO A 69 -7.71 -12.86 -3.99
C PRO A 69 -6.23 -13.23 -4.11
N ARG A 70 -5.35 -12.59 -3.34
CA ARG A 70 -3.91 -12.86 -3.36
C ARG A 70 -3.55 -14.13 -2.59
N THR A 71 -4.25 -14.40 -1.49
CA THR A 71 -4.17 -15.69 -0.77
C THR A 71 -4.77 -16.82 -1.60
N MET A 72 -5.93 -16.62 -2.23
CA MET A 72 -6.56 -17.57 -3.16
C MET A 72 -5.68 -17.83 -4.38
N SER A 73 -5.05 -16.81 -4.98
CA SER A 73 -4.20 -17.04 -6.15
C SER A 73 -2.97 -17.86 -5.77
N PHE A 74 -2.41 -17.64 -4.57
CA PHE A 74 -1.31 -18.44 -4.04
C PHE A 74 -1.74 -19.87 -3.69
N GLU A 75 -2.88 -20.05 -3.01
CA GLU A 75 -3.41 -21.38 -2.65
C GLU A 75 -3.85 -22.20 -3.87
N ASN A 76 -4.34 -21.55 -4.92
CA ASN A 76 -4.70 -22.20 -6.17
C ASN A 76 -3.51 -22.38 -7.12
N ASP A 77 -2.35 -21.79 -6.83
CA ASP A 77 -1.13 -22.01 -7.60
C ASP A 77 -0.50 -23.34 -7.20
N LYS A 78 -1.18 -24.43 -7.57
CA LYS A 78 -0.63 -25.78 -7.46
C LYS A 78 0.31 -26.01 -8.62
N TYR A 79 1.54 -26.42 -8.31
CA TYR A 79 2.50 -26.92 -9.30
C TYR A 79 1.80 -27.95 -10.22
N SER A 80 1.70 -27.61 -11.51
CA SER A 80 1.19 -28.49 -12.55
C SER A 80 2.39 -29.12 -13.23
N VAL A 81 2.43 -30.45 -13.24
CA VAL A 81 3.51 -31.26 -13.82
C VAL A 81 3.71 -30.97 -15.32
N ASP A 82 2.70 -30.39 -15.97
CA ASP A 82 2.69 -30.01 -17.38
C ASP A 82 3.41 -28.68 -17.67
N LYS A 83 3.89 -27.96 -16.65
CA LYS A 83 4.61 -26.68 -16.79
C LYS A 83 6.07 -26.82 -16.39
N ASP A 84 6.97 -26.17 -17.12
CA ASP A 84 8.38 -26.07 -16.74
C ASP A 84 8.50 -25.42 -15.35
N PRO A 85 9.17 -26.06 -14.37
CA PRO A 85 9.38 -25.51 -13.04
C PRO A 85 9.97 -24.09 -13.04
N TYR A 86 10.81 -23.78 -14.04
CA TYR A 86 11.44 -22.47 -14.16
C TYR A 86 10.43 -21.37 -14.52
N GLU A 87 9.47 -21.66 -15.41
CA GLU A 87 8.41 -20.71 -15.78
C GLU A 87 7.35 -20.55 -14.68
N TRP A 88 7.16 -21.56 -13.83
CA TRP A 88 6.24 -21.51 -12.70
C TRP A 88 6.76 -20.61 -11.57
N CYS A 89 8.04 -20.71 -11.22
CA CYS A 89 8.67 -19.92 -10.16
C CYS A 89 8.80 -18.42 -10.47
N LEU A 90 8.59 -18.00 -11.72
CA LEU A 90 8.78 -16.61 -12.18
C LEU A 90 7.46 -15.83 -12.35
N ARG A 91 6.31 -16.41 -11.98
CA ARG A 91 4.98 -15.76 -12.09
C ARG A 91 4.61 -14.89 -10.89
#